data_AF-A0A1N6IEM9-F1
#
_entry.id   AF-A0A1N6IEM9-F1
#
_cell.length_a   1.000
_cell.length_b   1.000
_cell.length_c   1.000
_cell.angle_alpha   90.00
_cell.angle_beta   90.00
_cell.angle_gamma   90.00
#
_symmetry.space_group_name_H-M   'P 1'
#
loop_
_entity.id
_entity.type
_entity.pdbx_description
1 polymer ?
#
loop_
_entity_poly.entity_id
_entity_poly.type
_entity_poly.pdbx_seq_one_letter_code
_entity_poly.pdbx_strand_id
1 'polypeptide(L)'
;MQVVRRGFTLIELLVVIAIIAVLIALLLPAVQAAREAARRSQCVNNLKQLGLAIMNYEGSNGGLPPSGSTSVAGAIQNFSLITRILPYLEQQNLFNTVNYAFGMPSSDPPGAQSGDPAYTNSTLLHVQVSAFLCPSDPNTPSSTFNSHNYGENTGNCPSYAGGTFDGPAYMIGTSKIVVCPGGATASNTMVAPVGLGSVTDGLSNTAIFSEIVRGKGVTPTDDGLHVTYTGGAATPCTYTNDQDLGRDCQTKATTRVDGSKGMQWARFYMARGGGYTHVMTPNQRSCLYSTVANFPNLISASSYHSGGVNVSMLDGSVRFIKNSVNYQAWHAIGSKAGGEVFSADAL
;
A
#
# COMPACT_ATOMS: atom_id res chain seq x y z
N MET A 1 13.12 51.58 52.92
CA MET A 1 12.27 51.96 51.76
C MET A 1 11.32 50.80 51.50
N GLN A 2 10.09 50.85 52.04
CA GLN A 2 9.11 49.78 51.86
C GLN A 2 8.54 49.89 50.44
N VAL A 3 8.87 48.91 49.60
CA VAL A 3 8.28 48.79 48.26
C VAL A 3 6.86 48.30 48.41
N VAL A 4 5.88 49.19 48.21
CA VAL A 4 4.45 48.83 48.17
C VAL A 4 4.23 47.97 46.92
N ARG A 5 4.11 46.65 47.10
CA ARG A 5 3.70 45.74 46.02
C ARG A 5 2.22 45.96 45.75
N ARG A 6 1.86 46.43 44.54
CA ARG A 6 0.47 46.50 44.08
C ARG A 6 -0.08 45.08 43.95
N GLY A 7 -1.16 44.78 44.66
CA GLY A 7 -1.89 43.51 44.54
C GLY A 7 -2.67 43.46 43.23
N PHE A 8 -2.72 42.29 42.61
CA PHE A 8 -3.50 42.05 41.40
C PHE A 8 -4.99 42.07 41.72
N THR A 9 -5.79 42.79 40.94
CA THR A 9 -7.25 42.77 41.11
C THR A 9 -7.85 41.53 40.45
N LEU A 10 -8.97 41.03 41.00
CA LEU A 10 -9.69 39.88 40.45
C LEU A 10 -10.13 40.11 38.99
N ILE A 11 -10.42 41.36 38.63
CA ILE A 11 -10.80 41.76 37.26
C ILE A 11 -9.60 41.65 36.31
N GLU A 12 -8.42 42.14 36.69
CA GLU A 12 -7.21 42.02 35.86
C GLU A 12 -6.87 40.55 35.58
N LEU A 13 -7.01 39.68 36.58
CA LEU A 13 -6.80 38.24 36.40
C LEU A 13 -7.81 37.63 35.42
N LEU A 14 -9.10 37.97 35.57
CA LEU A 14 -10.18 37.48 34.70
C LEU A 14 -9.99 37.91 33.24
N VAL A 15 -9.56 39.15 32.99
CA VAL A 15 -9.32 39.65 31.63
C VAL A 15 -8.16 38.89 30.97
N VAL A 16 -7.07 38.67 31.70
CA VAL A 16 -5.90 37.94 31.17
C VAL A 16 -6.27 36.50 30.80
N ILE A 17 -6.99 35.79 31.67
CA ILE A 17 -7.41 34.42 31.35
C ILE A 17 -8.41 34.39 30.18
N ALA A 18 -9.29 35.40 30.06
CA ALA A 18 -10.23 35.48 28.94
C ALA A 18 -9.51 35.69 27.61
N ILE A 19 -8.49 36.56 27.57
CA ILE A 19 -7.67 36.77 26.37
C ILE A 19 -6.90 35.48 26.02
N ILE A 20 -6.27 34.82 26.99
CA ILE A 20 -5.55 33.56 26.75
C ILE A 20 -6.51 32.48 26.23
N ALA A 21 -7.70 32.35 26.81
CA ALA A 21 -8.70 31.39 26.36
C ALA A 21 -9.14 31.64 24.91
N VAL A 22 -9.38 32.90 24.52
CA VAL A 22 -9.72 33.27 23.14
C VAL A 22 -8.55 32.98 22.19
N LEU A 23 -7.32 33.33 22.57
CA LEU A 23 -6.14 33.05 21.75
C LEU A 23 -5.94 31.55 21.54
N ILE A 24 -6.05 30.73 22.59
CA ILE A 24 -5.92 29.27 22.48
C ILE A 24 -7.06 28.70 21.62
N ALA A 25 -8.28 29.18 21.78
CA ALA A 25 -9.44 28.73 21.00
C ALA A 25 -9.25 29.00 19.49
N LEU A 26 -8.61 30.11 19.12
CA LEU A 26 -8.31 30.43 17.72
C LEU A 26 -7.05 29.71 17.19
N LEU A 27 -6.05 29.49 18.04
CA LEU A 27 -4.77 28.88 17.65
C LEU A 27 -4.82 27.35 17.58
N LEU A 28 -5.60 26.68 18.42
CA LEU A 28 -5.64 25.21 18.47
C LEU A 28 -6.11 24.58 17.14
N PRO A 29 -7.22 25.04 16.51
CA PRO A 29 -7.64 24.52 15.21
C PRO A 29 -6.59 24.80 14.12
N ALA A 30 -5.97 25.98 14.15
CA ALA A 30 -4.95 26.37 13.18
C ALA A 30 -3.68 25.50 13.27
N VAL A 31 -3.19 25.24 14.50
CA VAL A 31 -2.03 24.37 14.73
C VAL A 31 -2.31 22.93 14.29
N GLN A 32 -3.53 22.44 14.50
CA GLN A 32 -3.93 21.10 14.07
C GLN A 32 -3.98 20.99 12.54
N ALA A 33 -4.58 21.96 11.87
CA ALA A 33 -4.62 22.02 10.40
C ALA A 33 -3.21 22.09 9.80
N ALA A 34 -2.33 22.92 10.38
CA ALA A 34 -0.94 23.02 9.96
C ALA A 34 -0.17 21.69 10.15
N ARG A 35 -0.38 21.00 11.28
CA ARG A 35 0.22 19.69 11.53
C ARG A 35 -0.22 18.63 10.52
N GLU A 36 -1.51 18.58 10.18
CA GLU A 36 -1.98 17.62 9.18
C GLU A 36 -1.47 17.95 7.77
N ALA A 37 -1.40 19.23 7.41
CA ALA A 37 -0.80 19.64 6.13
C ALA A 37 0.68 19.21 6.03
N ALA A 38 1.43 19.35 7.12
CA ALA A 38 2.82 18.88 7.20
C ALA A 38 2.91 17.35 7.07
N ARG A 39 2.07 16.60 7.78
CA ARG A 39 2.04 15.13 7.68
C ARG A 39 1.69 14.65 6.27
N ARG A 40 0.69 15.25 5.64
CA ARG A 40 0.33 14.98 4.24
C ARG A 40 1.48 15.28 3.28
N SER A 41 2.17 16.40 3.47
CA SER A 41 3.34 16.75 2.65
C SER A 41 4.44 15.70 2.79
N GLN A 42 4.63 15.14 3.99
CA GLN A 42 5.57 14.05 4.21
C GLN A 42 5.12 12.74 3.54
N CYS A 43 3.82 12.39 3.58
CA CYS A 43 3.33 11.19 2.88
C CYS A 43 3.51 11.31 1.35
N VAL A 44 3.26 12.49 0.78
CA VAL A 44 3.52 12.80 -0.63
C VAL A 44 5.01 12.69 -0.96
N ASN A 45 5.88 13.22 -0.09
CA ASN A 45 7.33 13.13 -0.29
C ASN A 45 7.85 11.69 -0.22
N ASN A 46 7.31 10.86 0.68
CA ASN A 46 7.65 9.44 0.74
C ASN A 46 7.26 8.72 -0.55
N LEU A 47 6.04 8.93 -1.07
CA LEU A 47 5.61 8.40 -2.37
C LEU A 47 6.52 8.88 -3.50
N LYS A 48 6.91 10.17 -3.49
CA LYS A 48 7.83 10.75 -4.47
C LYS A 48 9.19 10.04 -4.44
N GLN A 49 9.73 9.78 -3.25
CA GLN A 49 10.99 9.04 -3.10
C GLN A 49 10.88 7.61 -3.62
N LEU A 50 9.79 6.91 -3.31
CA LEU A 50 9.54 5.55 -3.80
C LEU A 50 9.42 5.50 -5.33
N GLY A 51 8.66 6.42 -5.95
CA GLY A 51 8.52 6.50 -7.39
C GLY A 51 9.84 6.81 -8.11
N LEU A 52 10.62 7.75 -7.58
CA LEU A 52 11.97 8.05 -8.13
C LEU A 52 12.94 6.88 -7.96
N ALA A 53 12.88 6.17 -6.84
CA ALA A 53 13.71 4.99 -6.60
C ALA A 53 13.45 3.87 -7.62
N ILE A 54 12.19 3.69 -8.03
CA ILE A 54 11.83 2.76 -9.11
C ILE A 54 12.43 3.19 -10.45
N MET A 55 12.34 4.47 -10.80
CA MET A 55 12.92 4.98 -12.06
C MET A 55 14.45 4.80 -12.09
N ASN A 56 15.13 5.03 -10.96
CA ASN A 56 16.57 4.80 -10.86
C ASN A 56 16.94 3.31 -10.92
N TYR A 57 16.11 2.44 -10.30
CA TYR A 57 16.25 1.00 -10.42
C TYR A 57 16.13 0.57 -11.88
N GLU A 58 15.10 1.05 -12.59
CA GLU A 58 14.89 0.71 -14.00
C GLU A 58 16.06 1.14 -14.88
N GLY A 59 16.54 2.38 -14.71
CA GLY A 59 17.68 2.88 -15.48
C GLY A 59 18.98 2.09 -15.26
N SER A 60 19.12 1.41 -14.11
CA SER A 60 20.29 0.58 -13.81
C SER A 60 20.11 -0.91 -14.19
N ASN A 61 18.88 -1.42 -14.19
CA ASN A 61 18.58 -2.85 -14.32
C ASN A 61 17.85 -3.22 -15.63
N GLY A 62 17.40 -2.23 -16.41
CA GLY A 62 16.70 -2.42 -17.69
C GLY A 62 15.25 -2.93 -17.56
N GLY A 63 14.68 -2.87 -16.36
CA GLY A 63 13.31 -3.28 -16.07
C GLY A 63 12.89 -2.85 -14.67
N LEU A 64 11.58 -2.77 -14.45
CA LEU A 64 11.01 -2.47 -13.14
C LEU A 64 11.38 -3.56 -12.12
N PRO A 65 11.41 -3.24 -10.83
CA PRO A 65 11.72 -4.22 -9.81
C PRO A 65 10.55 -5.22 -9.68
N PRO A 66 10.83 -6.53 -9.70
CA PRO A 66 9.79 -7.53 -9.49
C PRO A 66 9.40 -7.65 -8.02
N SER A 67 8.13 -7.93 -7.81
CA SER A 67 7.64 -8.62 -6.61
C SER A 67 7.51 -10.11 -6.89
N GLY A 68 7.40 -10.96 -5.88
CA GLY A 68 7.29 -12.38 -6.14
C GLY A 68 6.67 -13.17 -5.01
N SER A 69 6.15 -14.35 -5.34
CA SER A 69 5.82 -15.41 -4.40
C SER A 69 5.95 -16.77 -5.10
N THR A 70 7.16 -17.08 -5.57
CA THR A 70 7.44 -18.32 -6.30
C THR A 70 8.81 -18.88 -5.99
N SER A 71 9.15 -20.05 -6.55
CA SER A 71 10.51 -20.57 -6.57
C SER A 71 11.16 -20.30 -7.93
N VAL A 72 12.33 -19.68 -7.95
CA VAL A 72 13.13 -19.41 -9.15
C VAL A 72 14.48 -20.06 -8.98
N ALA A 73 14.84 -20.98 -9.89
CA ALA A 73 16.11 -21.70 -9.84
C ALA A 73 16.42 -22.36 -8.48
N GLY A 74 15.38 -22.87 -7.79
CA GLY A 74 15.50 -23.52 -6.48
C GLY A 74 15.47 -22.56 -5.27
N ALA A 75 15.48 -21.25 -5.48
CA ALA A 75 15.38 -20.24 -4.43
C ALA A 75 13.95 -19.68 -4.31
N ILE A 76 13.44 -19.57 -3.08
CA ILE A 76 12.15 -18.91 -2.81
C ILE A 76 12.30 -17.40 -3.03
N GLN A 77 11.59 -16.85 -4.01
CA GLN A 77 11.49 -15.43 -4.33
C GLN A 77 10.13 -14.89 -3.88
N ASN A 78 9.99 -14.63 -2.58
CA ASN A 78 8.76 -14.10 -1.96
C ASN A 78 8.89 -12.65 -1.45
N PHE A 79 9.74 -11.86 -2.11
CA PHE A 79 10.09 -10.50 -1.73
C PHE A 79 9.15 -9.46 -2.36
N SER A 80 8.87 -8.37 -1.64
CA SER A 80 8.31 -7.16 -2.26
C SER A 80 9.39 -6.45 -3.07
N LEU A 81 8.98 -5.75 -4.13
CA LEU A 81 9.84 -4.89 -4.92
C LEU A 81 10.54 -3.81 -4.08
N ILE A 82 9.94 -3.42 -2.93
CA ILE A 82 10.51 -2.43 -2.01
C ILE A 82 11.91 -2.86 -1.55
N THR A 83 12.16 -4.17 -1.37
CA THR A 83 13.49 -4.67 -0.99
C THR A 83 14.56 -4.38 -2.05
N ARG A 84 14.17 -4.36 -3.33
CA ARG A 84 15.09 -4.21 -4.46
C ARG A 84 15.43 -2.75 -4.73
N ILE A 85 14.57 -1.82 -4.30
CA ILE A 85 14.79 -0.38 -4.46
C ILE A 85 15.51 0.27 -3.27
N LEU A 86 15.84 -0.48 -2.21
CA LEU A 86 16.55 0.02 -1.03
C LEU A 86 17.84 0.81 -1.35
N PRO A 87 18.72 0.39 -2.29
CA PRO A 87 19.90 1.17 -2.67
C PRO A 87 19.57 2.58 -3.16
N TYR A 88 18.43 2.75 -3.81
CA TYR A 88 17.96 4.01 -4.39
C TYR A 88 17.18 4.87 -3.38
N LEU A 89 17.11 4.44 -2.12
CA LEU A 89 16.48 5.12 -0.99
C LEU A 89 17.48 5.38 0.14
N GLU A 90 18.78 5.38 -0.16
CA GLU A 90 19.86 5.52 0.83
C GLU A 90 19.83 4.42 1.90
N GLN A 91 19.28 3.24 1.59
CA GLN A 91 19.22 2.07 2.46
C GLN A 91 20.20 0.96 2.03
N GLN A 92 21.38 1.33 1.52
CA GLN A 92 22.40 0.37 1.04
C GLN A 92 22.82 -0.64 2.11
N ASN A 93 22.99 -0.18 3.36
CA ASN A 93 23.36 -1.06 4.47
C ASN A 93 22.30 -2.13 4.72
N LEU A 94 21.02 -1.76 4.63
CA LEU A 94 19.91 -2.70 4.79
C LEU A 94 19.82 -3.66 3.59
N PHE A 95 20.02 -3.16 2.37
CA PHE A 95 20.07 -3.99 1.16
C PHE A 95 21.16 -5.08 1.26
N ASN A 96 22.35 -4.73 1.76
CA ASN A 96 23.45 -5.69 1.91
C ASN A 96 23.17 -6.81 2.94
N THR A 97 22.14 -6.67 3.78
CA THR A 97 21.69 -7.74 4.69
C THR A 97 20.77 -8.76 4.02
N VAL A 98 20.24 -8.45 2.83
CA VAL A 98 19.30 -9.31 2.12
C VAL A 98 20.05 -10.42 1.39
N ASN A 99 19.70 -11.66 1.69
CA ASN A 99 20.17 -12.80 0.92
C ASN A 99 19.06 -13.33 0.01
N TYR A 100 19.10 -12.94 -1.27
CA TYR A 100 18.13 -13.37 -2.28
C TYR A 100 18.23 -14.85 -2.67
N ALA A 101 19.23 -15.60 -2.20
CA ALA A 101 19.26 -17.05 -2.38
C ALA A 101 18.24 -17.78 -1.49
N PHE A 102 17.74 -17.12 -0.45
CA PHE A 102 16.75 -17.65 0.49
C PHE A 102 15.51 -16.75 0.51
N GLY A 103 14.34 -17.32 0.82
CA GLY A 103 13.12 -16.54 0.95
C GLY A 103 13.07 -15.67 2.22
N MET A 104 12.10 -14.77 2.26
CA MET A 104 11.64 -14.12 3.49
C MET A 104 10.88 -15.11 4.38
N PRO A 105 11.19 -15.16 5.69
CA PRO A 105 10.45 -15.98 6.63
C PRO A 105 8.99 -15.55 6.74
N SER A 106 8.09 -16.51 7.02
CA SER A 106 6.66 -16.25 7.17
C SER A 106 6.23 -15.87 8.59
N SER A 107 7.06 -16.16 9.60
CA SER A 107 6.84 -15.86 11.02
C SER A 107 8.17 -15.79 11.78
N ASP A 108 8.15 -15.23 12.98
CA ASP A 108 9.20 -15.39 13.99
C ASP A 108 8.93 -16.72 14.68
N PRO A 109 9.82 -17.73 14.61
CA PRO A 109 9.65 -18.92 15.41
C PRO A 109 10.19 -18.68 16.83
N PRO A 110 9.52 -19.18 17.88
CA PRO A 110 10.16 -19.41 19.17
C PRO A 110 11.29 -20.44 19.00
N GLY A 111 12.53 -20.08 19.36
CA GLY A 111 13.66 -21.03 19.41
C GLY A 111 14.47 -21.19 18.12
N ALA A 112 14.45 -20.19 17.21
CA ALA A 112 15.26 -20.21 15.99
C ALA A 112 16.76 -20.40 16.29
N GLN A 113 17.36 -21.43 15.70
CA GLN A 113 18.79 -21.72 15.79
C GLN A 113 19.53 -20.98 14.67
N SER A 114 20.70 -20.42 14.97
CA SER A 114 21.59 -19.82 13.97
C SER A 114 21.99 -20.86 12.91
N GLY A 115 21.67 -20.61 11.64
CA GLY A 115 22.12 -21.44 10.50
C GLY A 115 21.03 -22.18 9.73
N ASP A 116 19.76 -22.10 10.13
CA ASP A 116 18.65 -22.63 9.32
C ASP A 116 18.37 -21.69 8.12
N PRO A 117 18.41 -22.21 6.86
CA PRO A 117 18.05 -21.48 5.65
C PRO A 117 16.72 -20.72 5.73
N ALA A 118 15.76 -21.21 6.50
CA ALA A 118 14.45 -20.59 6.70
C ALA A 118 14.52 -19.25 7.45
N TYR A 119 15.63 -18.92 8.11
CA TYR A 119 15.77 -17.75 9.00
C TYR A 119 16.77 -16.69 8.52
N THR A 120 17.46 -16.94 7.40
CA THR A 120 18.57 -16.12 6.86
C THR A 120 18.20 -14.64 6.72
N ASN A 121 16.93 -14.34 6.47
CA ASN A 121 16.43 -12.99 6.19
C ASN A 121 15.54 -12.39 7.31
N SER A 122 15.54 -12.98 8.51
CA SER A 122 14.65 -12.59 9.61
C SER A 122 14.87 -11.14 10.12
N THR A 123 16.08 -10.59 10.00
CA THR A 123 16.38 -9.19 10.37
C THR A 123 15.47 -8.20 9.66
N LEU A 124 15.16 -8.46 8.38
CA LEU A 124 14.28 -7.60 7.59
C LEU A 124 12.82 -7.63 8.03
N LEU A 125 12.41 -8.52 8.93
CA LEU A 125 11.06 -8.49 9.50
C LEU A 125 10.92 -7.44 10.60
N HIS A 126 12.04 -6.95 11.16
CA HIS A 126 12.05 -6.09 12.36
C HIS A 126 12.66 -4.72 12.13
N VAL A 127 13.31 -4.50 10.98
CA VAL A 127 13.83 -3.17 10.63
C VAL A 127 12.72 -2.31 10.04
N GLN A 128 12.41 -1.19 10.71
CA GLN A 128 11.47 -0.19 10.21
C GLN A 128 12.20 0.93 9.49
N VAL A 129 11.81 1.21 8.24
CA VAL A 129 12.28 2.38 7.50
C VAL A 129 11.22 3.47 7.59
N SER A 130 11.60 4.68 7.99
CA SER A 130 10.68 5.80 8.20
C SER A 130 10.02 6.26 6.89
N ALA A 131 10.73 6.16 5.76
CA ALA A 131 10.20 6.50 4.44
C ALA A 131 9.04 5.61 3.99
N PHE A 132 8.82 4.45 4.63
CA PHE A 132 7.71 3.56 4.31
C PHE A 132 6.44 3.85 5.11
N LEU A 133 6.51 4.77 6.07
CA LEU A 133 5.39 5.11 6.95
C LEU A 133 4.80 6.47 6.59
N CYS A 134 3.48 6.53 6.47
CA CYS A 134 2.76 7.79 6.37
C CYS A 134 2.46 8.30 7.78
N PRO A 135 2.99 9.47 8.21
CA PRO A 135 2.73 9.98 9.55
C PRO A 135 1.26 10.30 9.84
N SER A 136 0.40 10.42 8.81
CA SER A 136 -1.06 10.57 8.99
C SER A 136 -1.76 9.26 9.38
N ASP A 137 -1.11 8.11 9.26
CA ASP A 137 -1.63 6.83 9.74
C ASP A 137 -0.96 6.46 11.08
N PRO A 138 -1.64 6.64 12.23
CA PRO A 138 -1.08 6.33 13.54
C PRO A 138 -1.11 4.84 13.90
N ASN A 139 -1.67 3.98 13.03
CA ASN A 139 -1.96 2.61 13.39
C ASN A 139 -0.70 1.73 13.43
N THR A 140 -0.81 0.61 14.13
CA THR A 140 0.20 -0.44 14.16
C THR A 140 -0.49 -1.77 13.87
N PRO A 141 -0.11 -2.52 12.82
CA PRO A 141 -0.75 -3.79 12.49
C PRO A 141 -0.77 -4.80 13.66
N SER A 142 -1.58 -5.85 13.55
CA SER A 142 -1.75 -6.89 14.57
C SER A 142 -0.54 -7.85 14.73
N SER A 143 0.69 -7.32 14.66
CA SER A 143 1.94 -8.09 14.64
C SER A 143 3.11 -7.26 15.19
N THR A 144 4.19 -7.93 15.61
CA THR A 144 5.46 -7.32 16.03
C THR A 144 6.38 -6.95 14.86
N PHE A 145 6.05 -7.36 13.64
CA PHE A 145 6.86 -7.05 12.47
C PHE A 145 6.77 -5.58 12.06
N ASN A 146 7.74 -5.16 11.26
CA ASN A 146 7.72 -3.86 10.60
C ASN A 146 6.48 -3.68 9.72
N SER A 147 6.24 -2.45 9.28
CA SER A 147 5.04 -2.09 8.54
C SER A 147 5.33 -1.03 7.47
N HIS A 148 4.35 -0.79 6.60
CA HIS A 148 4.37 0.24 5.59
C HIS A 148 2.97 0.75 5.29
N ASN A 149 2.92 1.90 4.63
CA ASN A 149 1.71 2.55 4.16
C ASN A 149 1.61 2.62 2.63
N TYR A 150 2.61 2.14 1.89
CA TYR A 150 2.68 2.32 0.45
C TYR A 150 2.63 0.97 -0.24
N GLY A 151 1.47 0.65 -0.82
CA GLY A 151 1.25 -0.56 -1.59
C GLY A 151 1.63 -0.33 -3.06
N GLU A 152 2.27 -1.32 -3.65
CA GLU A 152 2.60 -1.36 -5.08
C GLU A 152 1.38 -1.70 -5.96
N ASN A 153 1.29 -1.13 -7.15
CA ASN A 153 0.19 -1.36 -8.07
C ASN A 153 0.35 -2.68 -8.83
N THR A 154 -0.45 -3.69 -8.47
CA THR A 154 -0.49 -4.99 -9.18
C THR A 154 -1.44 -4.99 -10.38
N GLY A 155 -2.18 -3.91 -10.59
CA GLY A 155 -3.16 -3.75 -11.67
C GLY A 155 -4.58 -4.11 -11.26
N ASN A 156 -5.33 -4.64 -12.23
CA ASN A 156 -6.72 -5.04 -12.11
C ASN A 156 -6.83 -6.52 -11.66
N CYS A 157 -8.04 -7.08 -11.63
CA CYS A 157 -8.18 -8.49 -11.25
C CYS A 157 -7.56 -9.40 -12.32
N PRO A 158 -6.63 -10.29 -11.96
CA PRO A 158 -5.98 -11.16 -12.93
C PRO A 158 -6.93 -12.01 -13.78
N SER A 159 -8.10 -12.39 -13.24
CA SER A 159 -9.11 -13.15 -14.00
C SER A 159 -9.62 -12.45 -15.26
N TYR A 160 -9.71 -11.12 -15.22
CA TYR A 160 -10.21 -10.31 -16.34
C TYR A 160 -9.07 -9.66 -17.13
N ALA A 161 -7.86 -9.70 -16.59
CA ALA A 161 -6.61 -9.30 -17.24
C ALA A 161 -5.83 -10.50 -17.85
N GLY A 162 -6.56 -11.42 -18.49
CA GLY A 162 -5.95 -12.54 -19.21
C GLY A 162 -5.16 -13.54 -18.35
N GLY A 163 -5.44 -13.61 -17.04
CA GLY A 163 -4.76 -14.49 -16.09
C GLY A 163 -3.44 -13.94 -15.54
N THR A 164 -3.18 -12.65 -15.71
CA THR A 164 -1.90 -12.01 -15.36
C THR A 164 -2.09 -10.72 -14.56
N PHE A 165 -1.04 -10.26 -13.89
CA PHE A 165 -1.00 -8.89 -13.38
C PHE A 165 -0.70 -7.93 -14.53
N ASP A 166 -1.64 -7.04 -14.80
CA ASP A 166 -1.55 -6.02 -15.85
C ASP A 166 -0.95 -4.70 -15.34
N GLY A 167 -0.73 -4.54 -14.02
CA GLY A 167 -0.02 -3.40 -13.46
C GLY A 167 1.49 -3.39 -13.75
N PRO A 168 2.18 -2.29 -13.38
CA PRO A 168 3.63 -2.16 -13.54
C PRO A 168 4.43 -2.93 -12.49
N ALA A 169 3.89 -3.14 -11.27
CA ALA A 169 4.49 -4.06 -10.31
C ALA A 169 4.12 -5.49 -10.73
N TYR A 170 5.05 -6.15 -11.42
CA TYR A 170 4.84 -7.51 -11.89
C TYR A 170 5.30 -8.53 -10.87
N MET A 171 4.68 -9.71 -10.92
CA MET A 171 5.05 -10.83 -10.06
C MET A 171 5.92 -11.85 -10.80
N ILE A 172 7.04 -12.23 -10.19
CA ILE A 172 7.77 -13.42 -10.59
C ILE A 172 7.00 -14.64 -10.07
N GLY A 173 6.57 -15.50 -10.99
CA GLY A 173 5.78 -16.69 -10.67
C GLY A 173 5.13 -17.37 -11.85
N THR A 174 4.86 -18.67 -11.71
CA THR A 174 4.17 -19.54 -12.67
C THR A 174 2.73 -19.87 -12.26
N SER A 175 2.23 -19.27 -11.18
CA SER A 175 0.93 -19.63 -10.62
C SER A 175 -0.19 -18.94 -11.38
N LYS A 176 -1.08 -19.74 -11.99
CA LYS A 176 -2.37 -19.28 -12.52
C LYS A 176 -3.17 -18.62 -11.39
N ILE A 177 -3.52 -17.35 -11.54
CA ILE A 177 -4.43 -16.67 -10.62
C ILE A 177 -5.81 -16.74 -11.25
N VAL A 178 -6.57 -17.78 -10.90
CA VAL A 178 -7.97 -17.95 -11.35
C VAL A 178 -8.88 -17.57 -10.21
N VAL A 179 -9.55 -16.43 -10.33
CA VAL A 179 -10.51 -15.93 -9.33
C VAL A 179 -11.90 -16.52 -9.52
N CYS A 180 -12.29 -16.88 -10.76
CA CYS A 180 -13.63 -17.36 -11.09
C CYS A 180 -13.63 -18.37 -12.25
N PRO A 181 -14.51 -19.41 -12.24
CA PRO A 181 -14.74 -20.25 -13.42
C PRO A 181 -15.36 -19.39 -14.52
N GLY A 182 -14.62 -19.14 -15.60
CA GLY A 182 -15.02 -18.23 -16.68
C GLY A 182 -13.99 -17.12 -16.97
N GLY A 183 -13.07 -16.84 -16.03
CA GLY A 183 -11.85 -16.07 -16.32
C GLY A 183 -10.90 -16.90 -17.19
N ALA A 184 -10.14 -16.25 -18.08
CA ALA A 184 -9.22 -16.93 -18.98
C ALA A 184 -8.24 -17.82 -18.19
N THR A 185 -8.22 -19.12 -18.48
CA THR A 185 -7.26 -20.07 -17.90
C THR A 185 -5.90 -19.96 -18.63
N ALA A 186 -5.27 -18.79 -18.60
CA ALA A 186 -3.96 -18.63 -19.22
C ALA A 186 -2.91 -19.47 -18.47
N SER A 187 -2.12 -20.23 -19.22
CA SER A 187 -0.89 -20.86 -18.73
C SER A 187 0.18 -19.78 -18.60
N ASN A 188 0.43 -19.32 -17.38
CA ASN A 188 1.38 -18.25 -17.16
C ASN A 188 2.80 -18.82 -16.99
N THR A 189 3.57 -18.76 -18.07
CA THR A 189 5.03 -18.64 -18.00
C THR A 189 5.38 -17.36 -17.24
N MET A 190 6.47 -17.38 -16.46
CA MET A 190 6.95 -16.25 -15.65
C MET A 190 6.66 -14.90 -16.30
N VAL A 191 6.00 -13.98 -15.58
CA VAL A 191 5.72 -12.64 -16.13
C VAL A 191 7.05 -12.03 -16.56
N ALA A 192 7.13 -11.69 -17.84
CA ALA A 192 8.32 -11.08 -18.43
C ALA A 192 8.66 -9.79 -17.67
N PRO A 193 9.96 -9.44 -17.54
CA PRO A 193 10.35 -8.15 -16.96
C PRO A 193 9.60 -7.00 -17.63
N VAL A 194 8.98 -6.15 -16.82
CA VAL A 194 8.28 -4.95 -17.32
C VAL A 194 9.32 -3.86 -17.52
N GLY A 195 9.68 -3.56 -18.77
CA GLY A 195 10.48 -2.38 -19.11
C GLY A 195 9.58 -1.15 -19.37
N LEU A 196 10.12 0.06 -19.26
CA LEU A 196 9.32 1.29 -19.48
C LEU A 196 8.68 1.33 -20.88
N GLY A 197 9.33 0.75 -21.90
CA GLY A 197 8.78 0.67 -23.26
C GLY A 197 7.54 -0.23 -23.40
N SER A 198 7.27 -1.09 -22.42
CA SER A 198 6.03 -1.89 -22.38
C SER A 198 4.84 -1.16 -21.75
N VAL A 199 5.07 0.04 -21.20
CA VAL A 199 4.04 0.88 -20.57
C VAL A 199 3.46 1.83 -21.62
N THR A 200 2.56 1.32 -22.46
CA THR A 200 2.04 2.05 -23.62
C THR A 200 1.05 3.15 -23.26
N ASP A 201 0.46 3.10 -22.07
CA ASP A 201 -0.53 4.09 -21.60
C ASP A 201 0.12 5.40 -21.12
N GLY A 202 1.45 5.39 -21.02
CA GLY A 202 2.28 6.53 -20.61
C GLY A 202 2.67 6.49 -19.13
N LEU A 203 3.94 6.76 -18.84
CA LEU A 203 4.49 6.68 -17.47
C LEU A 203 3.79 7.63 -16.47
N SER A 204 3.29 8.76 -16.96
CA SER A 204 2.55 9.74 -16.14
C SER A 204 1.08 9.35 -15.93
N ASN A 205 0.58 8.33 -16.63
CA ASN A 205 -0.79 7.83 -16.55
C ASN A 205 -0.88 6.43 -15.95
N THR A 206 0.23 5.78 -15.63
CA THR A 206 0.26 4.49 -14.94
C THR A 206 0.67 4.69 -13.48
N ALA A 207 -0.19 4.28 -12.55
CA ALA A 207 0.10 4.31 -11.11
C ALA A 207 1.12 3.23 -10.74
N ILE A 208 2.00 3.50 -9.78
CA ILE A 208 2.99 2.51 -9.28
C ILE A 208 2.86 2.26 -7.79
N PHE A 209 2.57 3.29 -7.00
CA PHE A 209 2.32 3.15 -5.57
C PHE A 209 1.10 3.96 -5.17
N SER A 210 0.36 3.46 -4.18
CA SER A 210 -0.67 4.22 -3.50
C SER A 210 -0.61 3.96 -2.01
N GLU A 211 -1.21 4.88 -1.26
CA GLU A 211 -1.42 4.69 0.16
C GLU A 211 -2.35 3.51 0.45
N ILE A 212 -2.01 2.77 1.51
CA ILE A 212 -2.85 1.79 2.19
C ILE A 212 -2.86 2.12 3.69
N VAL A 213 -4.03 2.02 4.30
CA VAL A 213 -4.19 2.14 5.75
C VAL A 213 -3.76 0.83 6.42
N ARG A 214 -2.94 0.96 7.48
CA ARG A 214 -2.44 -0.15 8.29
C ARG A 214 -3.51 -0.68 9.25
N GLY A 215 -3.37 -1.95 9.63
CA GLY A 215 -4.24 -2.58 10.64
C GLY A 215 -4.15 -1.94 12.02
N LYS A 216 -5.22 -2.05 12.82
CA LYS A 216 -5.35 -1.51 14.19
C LYS A 216 -5.07 -2.56 15.27
N GLY A 217 -3.83 -3.04 15.34
CA GLY A 217 -3.33 -3.86 16.44
C GLY A 217 -4.02 -5.21 16.59
N VAL A 218 -3.76 -5.87 17.73
CA VAL A 218 -4.20 -7.25 18.02
C VAL A 218 -5.71 -7.44 18.22
N THR A 219 -6.47 -6.34 18.32
CA THR A 219 -7.93 -6.34 18.39
C THR A 219 -8.49 -5.52 17.23
N PRO A 220 -8.42 -6.04 15.98
CA PRO A 220 -8.80 -5.26 14.82
C PRO A 220 -10.27 -4.83 14.90
N THR A 221 -10.57 -3.60 14.53
CA THR A 221 -11.94 -3.10 14.40
C THR A 221 -12.47 -3.39 13.00
N ASP A 222 -13.69 -3.90 12.92
CA ASP A 222 -14.36 -4.21 11.64
C ASP A 222 -14.96 -2.94 11.02
N ASP A 223 -14.09 -1.96 10.74
CA ASP A 223 -14.47 -0.63 10.24
C ASP A 223 -14.28 -0.46 8.72
N GLY A 224 -13.97 -1.54 8.01
CA GLY A 224 -13.87 -1.58 6.55
C GLY A 224 -12.46 -1.36 6.00
N LEU A 225 -11.70 -0.41 6.56
CA LEU A 225 -10.48 0.09 5.93
C LEU A 225 -9.19 -0.59 6.41
N HIS A 226 -9.16 -0.99 7.68
CA HIS A 226 -7.95 -1.46 8.39
C HIS A 226 -7.77 -2.98 8.32
N VAL A 227 -8.78 -3.68 7.85
CA VAL A 227 -8.81 -5.14 7.79
C VAL A 227 -9.22 -5.60 6.40
N THR A 228 -8.94 -6.86 6.11
CA THR A 228 -9.42 -7.53 4.90
C THR A 228 -10.57 -8.47 5.28
N TYR A 229 -11.61 -8.50 4.45
CA TYR A 229 -12.83 -9.28 4.65
C TYR A 229 -12.91 -10.47 3.69
N THR A 230 -13.61 -11.54 4.04
CA THR A 230 -14.02 -12.53 3.05
C THR A 230 -15.06 -11.89 2.13
N GLY A 231 -14.82 -11.88 0.82
CA GLY A 231 -15.85 -11.55 -0.16
C GLY A 231 -17.00 -12.55 -0.16
N GLY A 232 -18.03 -12.31 -0.97
CA GLY A 232 -19.16 -13.23 -1.10
C GLY A 232 -18.73 -14.62 -1.55
N ALA A 233 -19.44 -15.66 -1.08
CA ALA A 233 -19.24 -17.03 -1.54
C ALA A 233 -19.59 -17.11 -3.04
N ALA A 234 -18.55 -17.13 -3.87
CA ALA A 234 -18.65 -17.14 -5.32
C ALA A 234 -18.76 -18.58 -5.84
N THR A 235 -19.65 -19.40 -5.28
CA THR A 235 -19.83 -20.79 -5.73
C THR A 235 -21.26 -21.06 -6.18
N PRO A 236 -21.50 -21.18 -7.52
CA PRO A 236 -20.55 -20.91 -8.61
C PRO A 236 -20.25 -19.41 -8.75
N CYS A 237 -19.04 -19.04 -9.20
CA CYS A 237 -18.70 -17.62 -9.36
C CYS A 237 -19.40 -17.13 -10.62
N THR A 238 -20.22 -16.09 -10.48
CA THR A 238 -21.03 -15.50 -11.56
C THR A 238 -20.53 -14.14 -12.02
N TYR A 239 -19.42 -13.64 -11.47
CA TYR A 239 -18.88 -12.33 -11.85
C TYR A 239 -18.30 -12.40 -13.28
N THR A 240 -18.60 -11.39 -14.08
CA THR A 240 -18.18 -11.30 -15.49
C THR A 240 -17.18 -10.17 -15.74
N ASN A 241 -16.95 -9.29 -14.76
CA ASN A 241 -16.05 -8.14 -14.84
C ASN A 241 -15.56 -7.70 -13.44
N ASP A 242 -14.56 -6.82 -13.43
CA ASP A 242 -13.97 -6.23 -12.22
C ASP A 242 -14.97 -5.48 -11.35
N GLN A 243 -15.87 -4.72 -11.97
CA GLN A 243 -16.81 -3.85 -11.27
C GLN A 243 -17.83 -4.65 -10.44
N ASP A 244 -18.29 -5.79 -10.96
CA ASP A 244 -19.20 -6.69 -10.26
C ASP A 244 -18.54 -7.33 -9.04
N LEU A 245 -17.25 -7.67 -9.18
CA LEU A 245 -16.44 -8.21 -8.10
C LEU A 245 -16.17 -7.16 -7.01
N GLY A 246 -15.84 -5.92 -7.40
CA GLY A 246 -15.73 -4.80 -6.47
C GLY A 246 -17.04 -4.52 -5.73
N ARG A 247 -18.18 -4.53 -6.43
CA ARG A 247 -19.52 -4.37 -5.83
C ARG A 247 -19.82 -5.49 -4.83
N ASP A 248 -19.45 -6.72 -5.13
CA ASP A 248 -19.60 -7.84 -4.21
C ASP A 248 -18.81 -7.64 -2.92
N CYS A 249 -17.54 -7.22 -3.03
CA CYS A 249 -16.71 -6.90 -1.88
C CYS A 249 -17.36 -5.83 -0.98
N GLN A 250 -17.94 -4.78 -1.58
CA GLN A 250 -18.58 -3.73 -0.77
C GLN A 250 -19.91 -4.16 -0.14
N THR A 251 -20.67 -5.03 -0.80
CA THR A 251 -22.07 -5.34 -0.39
C THR A 251 -22.20 -6.62 0.42
N LYS A 252 -21.32 -7.61 0.23
CA LYS A 252 -21.43 -8.94 0.86
C LYS A 252 -20.32 -9.26 1.85
N ALA A 253 -19.21 -8.53 1.83
CA ALA A 253 -18.08 -8.82 2.72
C ALA A 253 -18.37 -8.32 4.14
N THR A 254 -18.72 -9.25 5.03
CA THR A 254 -19.07 -8.98 6.43
C THR A 254 -18.14 -9.64 7.43
N THR A 255 -17.40 -10.67 7.00
CA THR A 255 -16.54 -11.47 7.87
C THR A 255 -15.09 -11.04 7.72
N ARG A 256 -14.45 -10.57 8.80
CA ARG A 256 -13.02 -10.27 8.80
C ARG A 256 -12.20 -11.55 8.67
N VAL A 257 -11.11 -11.48 7.90
CA VAL A 257 -10.13 -12.58 7.75
C VAL A 257 -8.70 -12.18 8.10
N ASP A 258 -8.33 -10.91 7.93
CA ASP A 258 -6.97 -10.46 8.23
C ASP A 258 -6.95 -9.04 8.80
N GLY A 259 -6.41 -8.88 10.01
CA GLY A 259 -6.21 -7.59 10.68
C GLY A 259 -4.78 -7.04 10.57
N SER A 260 -3.93 -7.72 9.80
CA SER A 260 -2.49 -7.45 9.73
C SER A 260 -2.09 -6.64 8.49
N LYS A 261 -3.05 -5.87 7.95
CA LYS A 261 -2.86 -5.05 6.76
C LYS A 261 -1.68 -4.08 6.93
N GLY A 262 -0.80 -4.00 5.93
CA GLY A 262 0.39 -3.14 5.90
C GLY A 262 1.56 -3.62 6.77
N MET A 263 1.58 -4.86 7.25
CA MET A 263 2.76 -5.45 7.93
C MET A 263 3.81 -5.98 6.92
N GLN A 264 5.04 -6.23 7.38
CA GLN A 264 6.10 -6.97 6.66
C GLN A 264 6.46 -6.38 5.29
N TRP A 265 6.89 -5.13 5.22
CA TRP A 265 7.19 -4.46 3.93
C TRP A 265 8.20 -5.19 3.03
N ALA A 266 9.04 -6.05 3.60
CA ALA A 266 10.05 -6.81 2.85
C ALA A 266 9.49 -8.04 2.13
N ARG A 267 8.37 -8.59 2.58
CA ARG A 267 7.79 -9.83 2.06
C ARG A 267 6.55 -9.51 1.24
N PHE A 268 6.51 -9.98 0.00
CA PHE A 268 5.32 -9.81 -0.80
C PHE A 268 4.22 -10.77 -0.35
N TYR A 269 3.14 -10.20 0.15
CA TYR A 269 1.87 -10.86 0.43
C TYR A 269 0.80 -9.78 0.33
N MET A 270 -0.15 -9.92 -0.58
CA MET A 270 -1.16 -8.88 -0.79
C MET A 270 -1.88 -8.56 0.52
N ALA A 271 -2.17 -7.28 0.74
CA ALA A 271 -2.66 -6.69 2.00
C ALA A 271 -1.60 -6.52 3.10
N ARG A 272 -0.58 -7.37 3.18
CA ARG A 272 0.51 -7.23 4.17
C ARG A 272 1.62 -6.37 3.56
N GLY A 273 2.73 -6.98 3.15
CA GLY A 273 3.89 -6.30 2.56
C GLY A 273 3.80 -6.05 1.06
N GLY A 274 2.67 -6.44 0.45
CA GLY A 274 2.46 -6.44 -0.98
C GLY A 274 1.48 -5.36 -1.46
N GLY A 275 1.08 -5.54 -2.72
CA GLY A 275 0.36 -4.52 -3.49
C GLY A 275 -1.13 -4.36 -3.25
N TYR A 276 -1.67 -3.40 -3.99
CA TYR A 276 -3.08 -3.07 -4.10
C TYR A 276 -3.55 -3.17 -5.56
N THR A 277 -4.87 -3.22 -5.75
CA THR A 277 -5.49 -3.30 -7.07
C THR A 277 -6.32 -2.05 -7.38
N HIS A 278 -6.57 -1.82 -8.66
CA HIS A 278 -7.43 -0.73 -9.15
C HIS A 278 -8.90 -1.16 -9.36
N VAL A 279 -9.28 -2.34 -8.86
CA VAL A 279 -10.66 -2.89 -8.96
C VAL A 279 -11.66 -2.10 -8.12
N MET A 280 -11.22 -1.41 -7.07
CA MET A 280 -12.07 -0.62 -6.19
C MET A 280 -11.50 0.78 -6.06
N THR A 281 -12.37 1.80 -6.13
CA THR A 281 -11.96 3.19 -5.95
C THR A 281 -11.43 3.43 -4.53
N PRO A 282 -10.76 4.58 -4.27
CA PRO A 282 -10.12 4.81 -2.99
C PRO A 282 -11.05 4.73 -1.78
N ASN A 283 -10.48 4.30 -0.65
CA ASN A 283 -11.15 4.19 0.65
C ASN A 283 -12.38 3.26 0.64
N GLN A 284 -12.30 2.17 -0.13
CA GLN A 284 -13.27 1.09 -0.11
C GLN A 284 -12.78 -0.11 0.72
N ARG A 285 -13.70 -1.00 1.12
CA ARG A 285 -13.33 -2.21 1.87
C ARG A 285 -12.43 -3.10 1.02
N SER A 286 -11.48 -3.75 1.66
CA SER A 286 -10.59 -4.73 1.02
C SER A 286 -11.10 -6.16 1.23
N CYS A 287 -11.05 -7.01 0.21
CA CYS A 287 -11.60 -8.37 0.28
C CYS A 287 -10.66 -9.47 -0.21
N LEU A 288 -10.87 -10.66 0.33
CA LEU A 288 -10.20 -11.94 0.09
C LEU A 288 -11.27 -12.94 -0.37
N TYR A 289 -10.99 -13.73 -1.40
CA TYR A 289 -11.91 -14.76 -1.90
C TYR A 289 -11.29 -16.16 -1.71
N SER A 290 -11.96 -17.03 -0.95
CA SER A 290 -11.37 -18.22 -0.29
C SER A 290 -11.12 -19.45 -1.17
N THR A 291 -11.65 -19.52 -2.39
CA THR A 291 -11.39 -20.65 -3.31
C THR A 291 -10.05 -20.54 -4.04
N VAL A 292 -9.28 -19.47 -3.80
CA VAL A 292 -7.98 -19.25 -4.41
C VAL A 292 -6.96 -19.10 -3.29
N ALA A 293 -6.30 -20.19 -2.95
CA ALA A 293 -5.12 -20.12 -2.12
C ALA A 293 -4.09 -19.24 -2.84
N ASN A 294 -3.88 -18.05 -2.27
CA ASN A 294 -2.82 -17.07 -2.52
C ASN A 294 -3.19 -15.80 -3.29
N PHE A 295 -4.17 -15.78 -4.20
CA PHE A 295 -4.44 -14.57 -5.00
C PHE A 295 -5.88 -14.58 -5.55
N PRO A 296 -6.81 -13.82 -4.94
CA PRO A 296 -7.00 -12.44 -5.38
C PRO A 296 -7.48 -11.58 -4.22
N ASN A 297 -6.52 -10.97 -3.53
CA ASN A 297 -6.85 -10.01 -2.50
C ASN A 297 -7.14 -8.71 -3.22
N LEU A 298 -8.42 -8.31 -3.25
CA LEU A 298 -8.82 -7.00 -3.75
C LEU A 298 -8.51 -6.01 -2.65
N ILE A 299 -7.32 -5.44 -2.70
CA ILE A 299 -6.89 -4.44 -1.74
C ILE A 299 -7.11 -3.08 -2.37
N SER A 300 -8.00 -2.30 -1.76
CA SER A 300 -8.24 -0.92 -2.17
C SER A 300 -7.13 -0.02 -1.62
N ALA A 301 -6.74 0.97 -2.43
CA ALA A 301 -6.00 2.13 -1.97
C ALA A 301 -6.78 2.83 -0.85
N SER A 302 -6.12 3.16 0.25
CA SER A 302 -6.77 3.85 1.37
C SER A 302 -5.82 4.77 2.12
N SER A 303 -6.35 5.87 2.64
CA SER A 303 -5.58 6.83 3.45
C SER A 303 -6.44 7.51 4.52
N TYR A 304 -5.79 8.18 5.47
CA TYR A 304 -6.45 9.06 6.44
C TYR A 304 -6.67 10.48 5.91
N HIS A 305 -6.22 10.78 4.69
CA HIS A 305 -6.41 12.09 4.11
C HIS A 305 -7.87 12.31 3.74
N SER A 306 -8.37 13.51 4.02
CA SER A 306 -9.75 13.87 3.76
C SER A 306 -10.07 13.75 2.27
N GLY A 307 -11.00 12.85 1.93
CA GLY A 307 -11.63 12.78 0.61
C GLY A 307 -10.86 12.04 -0.48
N GLY A 308 -9.76 11.33 -0.17
CA GLY A 308 -8.97 10.66 -1.21
C GLY A 308 -7.73 9.91 -0.73
N VAL A 309 -6.83 9.65 -1.67
CA VAL A 309 -5.52 9.01 -1.48
C VAL A 309 -4.48 9.69 -2.34
N ASN A 310 -3.22 9.69 -1.90
CA ASN A 310 -2.11 10.06 -2.77
C ASN A 310 -1.63 8.82 -3.55
N VAL A 311 -1.37 9.02 -4.84
CA VAL A 311 -0.90 7.99 -5.76
C VAL A 311 0.35 8.49 -6.46
N SER A 312 1.43 7.70 -6.40
CA SER A 312 2.61 7.90 -7.22
C SER A 312 2.37 7.27 -8.60
N MET A 313 2.66 8.05 -9.63
CA MET A 313 2.72 7.60 -11.01
C MET A 313 4.12 7.04 -11.32
N LEU A 314 4.25 6.29 -12.41
CA LEU A 314 5.50 5.64 -12.78
C LEU A 314 6.61 6.63 -13.17
N ASP A 315 6.24 7.82 -13.69
CA ASP A 315 7.18 8.94 -13.89
C ASP A 315 7.66 9.61 -12.58
N GLY A 316 7.21 9.09 -11.43
CA GLY A 316 7.50 9.60 -10.10
C GLY A 316 6.67 10.84 -9.72
N SER A 317 5.75 11.35 -10.55
CA SER A 317 4.81 12.38 -10.11
C SER A 317 3.84 11.82 -9.06
N VAL A 318 3.32 12.66 -8.17
CA VAL A 318 2.35 12.24 -7.14
C VAL A 318 1.08 13.06 -7.34
N ARG A 319 -0.07 12.38 -7.38
CA ARG A 319 -1.39 12.97 -7.57
C ARG A 319 -2.30 12.61 -6.40
N PHE A 320 -3.17 13.54 -6.01
CA PHE A 320 -4.22 13.25 -5.05
C PHE A 320 -5.49 12.86 -5.79
N ILE A 321 -5.96 11.63 -5.59
CA ILE A 321 -7.13 11.08 -6.26
C ILE A 321 -8.29 11.03 -5.26
N LYS A 322 -9.44 11.57 -5.65
CA LYS A 322 -10.62 11.68 -4.78
C LYS A 322 -11.33 10.32 -4.65
N ASN A 323 -12.02 10.12 -3.53
CA ASN A 323 -12.90 8.94 -3.33
C ASN A 323 -14.02 8.88 -4.39
N SER A 324 -14.42 10.05 -4.91
CA SER A 324 -15.45 10.20 -5.95
C SER A 324 -14.89 10.14 -7.39
N VAL A 325 -13.65 9.67 -7.58
CA VAL A 325 -13.04 9.51 -8.90
C VAL A 325 -13.93 8.65 -9.81
N ASN A 326 -13.93 8.96 -11.10
CA ASN A 326 -14.61 8.11 -12.08
C ASN A 326 -13.96 6.71 -12.08
N TYR A 327 -14.79 5.67 -11.93
CA TYR A 327 -14.30 4.29 -11.85
C TYR A 327 -13.45 3.89 -13.06
N GLN A 328 -13.83 4.27 -14.28
CA GLN A 328 -13.11 3.89 -15.50
C GLN A 328 -11.74 4.57 -15.54
N ALA A 329 -11.67 5.86 -15.18
CA ALA A 329 -10.38 6.56 -15.08
C ALA A 329 -9.47 5.95 -14.00
N TRP A 330 -10.02 5.58 -12.84
CA TRP A 330 -9.28 4.89 -11.78
C TRP A 330 -8.77 3.51 -12.21
N HIS A 331 -9.62 2.73 -12.86
CA HIS A 331 -9.30 1.38 -13.35
C HIS A 331 -8.19 1.43 -14.40
N ALA A 332 -8.26 2.39 -15.32
CA ALA A 332 -7.31 2.56 -16.41
C ALA A 332 -5.88 2.83 -15.96
N ILE A 333 -5.70 3.75 -15.01
CA ILE A 333 -4.37 4.08 -14.48
C ILE A 333 -3.74 2.91 -13.71
N GLY A 334 -4.51 1.86 -13.41
CA GLY A 334 -4.03 0.63 -12.81
C GLY A 334 -3.24 -0.25 -13.77
N SER A 335 -3.56 -0.21 -15.07
CA SER A 335 -2.93 -1.05 -16.07
C SER A 335 -1.70 -0.37 -16.72
N LYS A 336 -0.75 -1.17 -17.20
CA LYS A 336 0.42 -0.65 -17.94
C LYS A 336 0.18 -0.50 -19.45
N ALA A 337 -0.79 -1.24 -20.00
CA ALA A 337 -1.01 -1.36 -21.43
C ALA A 337 -2.49 -1.68 -21.78
N GLY A 338 -3.42 -1.04 -21.08
CA GLY A 338 -4.86 -1.14 -21.36
C GLY A 338 -5.29 -0.40 -22.62
N GLY A 339 -4.48 0.56 -23.11
CA GLY A 339 -4.76 1.36 -24.30
C GLY A 339 -5.79 2.47 -24.07
N GLU A 340 -6.13 2.76 -22.81
CA GLU A 340 -7.18 3.69 -22.44
C GLU A 340 -6.59 5.08 -22.14
N VAL A 341 -6.95 6.09 -22.93
CA VAL A 341 -6.44 7.46 -22.76
C VAL A 341 -7.49 8.32 -22.06
N PHE A 342 -7.18 8.82 -20.86
CA PHE A 342 -8.06 9.69 -20.09
C PHE A 342 -7.44 11.07 -19.86
N SER A 343 -8.28 12.11 -19.83
CA SER A 343 -7.87 13.46 -19.41
C SER A 343 -7.49 13.46 -17.93
N ALA A 344 -6.49 14.25 -17.55
CA ALA A 344 -6.11 14.46 -16.14
C ALA A 344 -7.28 14.97 -15.28
N ASP A 345 -8.27 15.64 -15.88
CA ASP A 345 -9.47 16.14 -15.17
C ASP A 345 -10.44 15.02 -14.74
N ALA A 346 -10.27 13.81 -15.29
CA ALA A 346 -11.07 12.64 -14.92
C ALA A 346 -10.57 11.93 -13.65
N LEU A 347 -9.38 12.33 -13.15
CA LEU A 347 -8.68 11.75 -11.99
C LEU A 347 -8.82 12.60 -10.72
#